data_AF-A0A941HK74-F1
#
_entry.id   AF-A0A941HK74-F1
#
_cell.length_a   1.000
_cell.length_b   1.000
_cell.length_c   1.000
_cell.angle_alpha   90.00
_cell.angle_beta   90.00
_cell.angle_gamma   90.00
#
_symmetry.space_group_name_H-M   'P 1'
#
loop_
_entity.id
_entity.type
_entity.pdbx_description
1 polymer ?
#
loop_
_entity_poly.entity_id
_entity_poly.type
_entity_poly.pdbx_seq_one_letter_code
_entity_poly.pdbx_strand_id
1 'polypeptide(L)' 'MRKSMLKIEGIQKLSKNSQSKINGGATLSDCPRGCFSPYLSDINGTFCAIPSPSGAVCFGTIRNDKCCL' A
#
# COMPACT_ATOMS: atom_id res chain seq x y z
N MET A 1 -12.15 -9.68 10.95
CA MET A 1 -11.16 -10.75 10.70
C MET A 1 -9.80 -10.29 11.23
N ARG A 2 -9.23 -10.98 12.23
CA ARG A 2 -7.91 -10.65 12.79
C ARG A 2 -6.84 -10.95 11.74
N LYS A 3 -6.25 -9.92 11.14
CA LYS A 3 -5.07 -10.07 10.26
C LYS A 3 -3.96 -10.64 11.14
N SER A 4 -3.50 -11.85 10.83
CA SER A 4 -2.40 -12.49 11.54
C SER A 4 -1.17 -11.59 11.39
N MET A 5 -0.70 -11.02 12.49
CA MET A 5 0.56 -10.28 12.49
C MET A 5 1.65 -11.26 12.08
N LEU A 6 2.39 -10.95 11.02
CA LEU A 6 3.57 -11.72 10.63
C LEU A 6 4.49 -11.78 11.86
N LYS A 7 4.59 -12.96 12.50
CA LYS A 7 5.45 -13.20 13.66
C LYS A 7 6.90 -13.22 13.17
N ILE A 8 7.44 -12.05 12.87
CA ILE A 8 8.86 -11.85 12.60
C ILE A 8 9.50 -11.54 13.95
N GLU A 9 10.35 -12.44 14.44
CA GLU A 9 11.11 -12.20 15.67
C GLU A 9 11.94 -10.91 15.52
N GLY A 10 11.68 -9.93 16.38
CA GLY A 10 12.32 -8.61 16.35
C GLY A 10 11.40 -7.43 16.02
N ILE A 11 10.23 -7.65 15.39
CA ILE A 11 9.29 -6.56 15.05
C ILE A 11 8.78 -5.82 16.30
N GLN A 12 8.71 -6.52 17.44
CA GLN A 12 8.28 -5.95 18.74
C GLN A 12 9.23 -4.87 19.27
N LYS A 13 10.49 -4.82 18.80
CA LYS A 13 11.47 -3.79 19.19
C LYS A 13 11.28 -2.47 18.44
N LEU A 14 10.51 -2.48 17.36
CA LEU A 14 10.24 -1.29 16.56
C LEU A 14 9.07 -0.51 17.14
N SER A 15 9.08 0.82 16.99
CA SER A 15 7.92 1.64 17.34
C SER A 15 6.70 1.21 16.50
N LYS A 16 5.48 1.38 17.03
CA LYS A 16 4.24 1.05 16.29
C LYS A 16 4.19 1.70 14.91
N ASN A 17 4.78 2.89 14.76
CA ASN A 17 4.87 3.60 13.49
C ASN A 17 5.80 2.87 12.49
N SER A 18 6.97 2.43 12.94
CA SER A 18 7.89 1.62 12.12
C SER A 18 7.31 0.24 11.79
N GLN A 19 6.60 -0.39 12.73
CA GLN A 19 5.86 -1.63 12.49
C GLN A 19 4.74 -1.41 11.46
N SER A 20 4.05 -0.28 11.50
CA SER A 20 3.03 0.07 10.51
C SER A 20 3.65 0.15 9.12
N LYS A 21 4.76 0.87 8.94
CA LYS A 21 5.49 0.96 7.65
C LYS A 21 5.90 -0.40 7.10
N ILE A 22 6.45 -1.28 7.94
CA ILE A 22 6.86 -2.64 7.53
C ILE A 22 5.65 -3.50 7.16
N ASN A 23 4.53 -3.34 7.87
CA ASN A 23 3.26 -4.00 7.54
C ASN A 23 2.51 -3.33 6.37
N GLY A 24 3.17 -2.48 5.57
CA GLY A 24 2.59 -1.81 4.40
C GLY A 24 1.83 -0.50 4.70
N GLY A 25 1.90 -0.01 5.94
CA GLY A 25 1.36 1.27 6.38
C GLY A 25 2.29 2.44 6.06
N ALA A 26 2.51 2.71 4.78
CA ALA A 26 2.97 4.02 4.36
C ALA A 26 1.73 4.89 4.12
N THR A 27 1.27 5.63 5.14
CA THR A 27 0.32 6.71 4.92
C THR A 27 1.05 7.87 4.26
N LEU A 28 1.15 7.83 2.93
CA LEU A 28 1.17 9.04 2.13
C LEU A 28 -0.20 9.70 2.38
N SER A 29 -0.19 10.84 3.07
CA SER A 29 -1.39 11.43 3.67
C SER A 29 -2.45 11.86 2.65
N ASP A 30 -2.12 11.88 1.36
CA ASP A 30 -3.00 12.32 0.29
C ASP A 30 -3.38 11.21 -0.69
N CYS A 31 -2.95 9.96 -0.47
CA CYS A 31 -3.35 8.87 -1.34
C CYS A 31 -4.86 8.65 -1.28
N PRO A 32 -5.58 8.74 -2.41
CA PRO A 32 -7.02 8.57 -2.41
C PRO A 32 -7.33 7.11 -2.10
N ARG A 33 -8.40 6.88 -1.32
CA ARG A 33 -8.84 5.52 -0.96
C ARG A 33 -9.83 5.01 -2.00
N GLY A 34 -9.71 3.74 -2.39
CA GLY A 34 -10.63 3.11 -3.34
C GLY A 34 -9.90 2.41 -4.48
N CYS A 35 -10.66 2.07 -5.52
CA CYS A 35 -10.16 1.40 -6.71
C CYS A 35 -10.32 2.28 -7.94
N PHE A 36 -9.22 2.51 -8.67
CA PHE A 36 -9.12 3.48 -9.76
C PHE A 36 -8.78 2.79 -11.08
N SER A 37 -9.37 3.27 -12.18
CA SER A 37 -9.14 2.73 -13.53
C SER A 37 -7.92 3.32 -14.25
N PRO A 38 -7.57 4.61 -14.14
CA PRO A 38 -6.28 5.09 -14.65
C PRO A 38 -5.19 4.78 -13.62
N TYR A 39 -4.29 3.86 -13.97
CA TYR A 39 -3.14 3.50 -13.15
C TYR A 39 -1.96 3.05 -14.02
N LEU A 40 -0.76 3.12 -13.45
CA LEU A 40 0.44 2.51 -13.99
C LEU A 40 0.57 1.11 -13.40
N SER A 41 0.70 0.06 -14.22
CA SER A 41 0.92 -1.30 -13.74
C SER A 41 2.41 -1.64 -13.70
N ASP A 42 2.80 -2.54 -12.79
CA ASP A 42 4.10 -3.19 -12.88
C ASP A 42 4.16 -4.19 -14.05
N ILE A 43 5.36 -4.72 -14.33
CA ILE A 43 5.59 -5.67 -15.43
C ILE A 43 4.75 -6.96 -15.24
N ASN A 44 4.48 -7.34 -13.99
CA ASN A 44 3.71 -8.55 -13.67
C ASN A 44 2.20 -8.32 -13.59
N GLY A 45 1.71 -7.08 -13.77
CA GLY A 45 0.29 -6.74 -13.67
C GLY A 45 -0.35 -7.02 -12.31
N THR A 46 0.44 -7.11 -11.25
CA THR A 46 -0.02 -7.42 -9.88
C THR A 46 -0.10 -6.15 -9.02
N PHE A 47 0.84 -5.24 -9.24
CA PHE A 47 0.96 -3.99 -8.52
C PHE A 47 0.63 -2.82 -9.42
N CYS A 48 0.18 -1.75 -8.81
CA CYS A 48 -0.15 -0.53 -9.52
C CYS A 48 0.31 0.70 -8.78
N ALA A 49 0.45 1.79 -9.52
CA ALA A 49 0.76 3.10 -9.02
C ALA A 49 -0.22 4.14 -9.59
N ILE A 50 -0.69 5.04 -8.73
CA ILE A 50 -1.45 6.23 -9.15
C ILE A 50 -0.74 7.50 -8.65
N PRO A 51 -0.73 8.58 -9.46
CA PRO A 51 -0.25 9.86 -8.99
C PRO A 51 -1.22 10.46 -7.97
N SER A 52 -0.65 11.06 -6.94
CA SER A 52 -1.39 11.77 -5.90
C SER A 52 -1.44 13.27 -6.19
N PRO A 53 -2.45 14.01 -5.70
CA PRO A 53 -2.54 15.46 -5.91
C PRO A 53 -1.32 16.25 -5.40
N SER A 54 -0.59 15.75 -4.40
CA SER A 54 0.68 16.34 -3.93
C SER A 54 1.89 16.08 -4.85
N GLY A 55 1.71 15.29 -5.91
CA GLY A 55 2.81 14.81 -6.75
C GLY A 55 3.50 13.55 -6.20
N ALA A 56 3.04 13.02 -5.06
CA ALA A 56 3.47 11.70 -4.58
C ALA A 56 2.95 10.57 -5.47
N VAL A 57 3.52 9.36 -5.33
CA VAL A 57 3.06 8.16 -6.01
C VAL A 57 2.49 7.18 -5.00
N CYS A 58 1.24 6.79 -5.20
CA CYS A 58 0.51 5.87 -4.34
C CYS A 58 0.55 4.46 -4.93
N PHE A 59 1.00 3.49 -4.15
CA PHE A 59 1.14 2.10 -4.59
C PHE A 59 0.04 1.22 -4.04
N GLY A 60 -0.56 0.40 -4.92
CA GLY A 60 -1.66 -0.49 -4.60
C GLY A 60 -1.54 -1.84 -5.30
N THR A 61 -2.65 -2.58 -5.30
CA THR A 61 -2.76 -3.88 -5.98
C THR A 61 -3.86 -3.84 -7.03
N ILE A 62 -3.64 -4.54 -8.15
CA ILE A 62 -4.64 -4.63 -9.22
C ILE A 62 -5.68 -5.69 -8.82
N ARG A 63 -6.95 -5.30 -8.81
CA ARG A 63 -8.11 -6.19 -8.57
C ARG A 63 -9.23 -5.82 -9.53
N ASN A 64 -9.72 -6.79 -10.30
CA ASN A 64 -10.76 -6.59 -11.32
C ASN A 64 -10.43 -5.40 -12.25
N ASP A 65 -9.20 -5.38 -12.78
CA ASP A 65 -8.70 -4.33 -13.67
C ASP A 65 -8.76 -2.90 -13.09
N LYS A 66 -8.62 -2.79 -11.77
CA LYS A 66 -8.54 -1.51 -11.05
C LYS A 66 -7.41 -1.52 -10.05
N CYS A 67 -6.73 -0.39 -9.91
CA CYS A 67 -5.74 -0.18 -8.87
C CYS A 67 -6.42 0.15 -7.55
N CYS A 68 -6.35 -0.77 -6.59
CA CYS A 68 -6.91 -0.61 -5.27
C CYS A 68 -5.82 -0.28 -4.24
N LEU A 69 -6.00 0.86 -3.58
CA LEU A 69 -5.18 1.36 -2.45
C LEU A 69 -5.81 0.99 -1.11
#